data_AF-A0A2G9IBP6-F1
#
_entry.id   AF-A0A2G9IBP6-F1
#
_cell.length_a   1.000
_cell.length_b   1.000
_cell.length_c   1.000
_cell.angle_alpha   90.00
_cell.angle_beta   90.00
_cell.angle_gamma   90.00
#
_symmetry.space_group_name_H-M   'P 1'
#
loop_
_entity.id
_entity.type
_entity.pdbx_description
1 polymer ?
#
loop_
_entity_poly.entity_id
_entity_poly.type
_entity_poly.pdbx_seq_one_letter_code
_entity_poly.pdbx_strand_id
1 'polypeptide(L)'
;MMALAVTPSTHFSQMFNKCSQRVNWKVQKMDALAKLERIQTRLLHRILDLELSCLSQDISRSLSSSSEPAAADADASITTESGLSAILRANSVRNFLFKRVPSDYYESTLEARRDVLGAASIYHLCKSIVLVNTQAPPSVTDCSDQNYSKYYVVVVQYTARFNAETVKNFLYTLNNGKISKKKFNTVQLVVVVVFATDSMSC
;
A
#
# COMPACT_ATOMS: atom_id res chain seq x y z
N MET A 1 5.85 -73.86 39.76
CA MET A 1 6.72 -72.80 39.21
C MET A 1 5.82 -71.74 38.61
N MET A 2 5.78 -70.54 39.20
CA MET A 2 4.89 -69.43 38.83
C MET A 2 5.28 -68.83 37.47
N ALA A 3 4.30 -68.63 36.58
CA ALA A 3 4.43 -67.76 35.42
C ALA A 3 3.90 -66.36 35.79
N LEU A 4 4.77 -65.35 35.71
CA LEU A 4 4.44 -63.95 35.96
C LEU A 4 4.07 -63.29 34.63
N ALA A 5 2.81 -62.87 34.47
CA ALA A 5 2.38 -62.02 33.37
C ALA A 5 2.53 -60.55 33.77
N VAL A 6 3.39 -59.80 33.06
CA VAL A 6 3.53 -58.35 33.22
C VAL A 6 2.55 -57.66 32.28
N THR A 7 1.52 -57.02 32.83
CA THR A 7 0.62 -56.14 32.06
C THR A 7 1.21 -54.72 32.04
N PRO A 8 1.36 -54.07 30.87
CA PRO A 8 1.84 -52.70 30.82
C PRO A 8 0.77 -51.73 31.33
N SER A 9 1.19 -50.77 32.15
CA SER A 9 0.31 -49.78 32.77
C SER A 9 -0.39 -48.90 31.73
N THR A 10 -1.69 -48.66 31.95
CA THR A 10 -2.58 -47.83 31.09
C THR A 10 -2.07 -46.41 30.85
N HIS A 11 -1.19 -45.90 31.71
CA HIS A 11 -0.59 -44.57 31.61
C HIS A 11 0.43 -44.46 30.45
N PHE A 12 1.18 -45.53 30.16
CA PHE A 12 2.19 -45.52 29.10
C PHE A 12 1.56 -45.46 27.70
N SER A 13 0.48 -46.19 27.48
CA SER A 13 -0.29 -46.14 26.22
C SER A 13 -0.93 -44.78 25.94
N GLN A 14 -1.33 -44.03 26.98
CA GLN A 14 -1.92 -42.69 26.79
C GLN A 14 -0.86 -41.66 26.38
N MET A 15 0.37 -41.73 26.92
CA MET A 15 1.45 -40.82 26.53
C MET A 15 1.94 -41.07 25.10
N PHE A 16 2.02 -42.34 24.69
CA PHE A 16 2.43 -42.70 23.32
C PHE A 16 1.44 -42.19 22.27
N ASN A 17 0.13 -42.31 22.55
CA ASN A 17 -0.93 -41.78 21.67
C ASN A 17 -0.90 -40.26 21.55
N LYS A 18 -0.67 -39.52 22.65
CA LYS A 18 -0.53 -38.05 22.62
C LYS A 18 0.70 -37.59 21.83
N CYS A 19 1.82 -38.31 21.94
CA CYS A 19 3.04 -38.01 21.18
C CYS A 19 2.84 -38.30 19.68
N SER A 20 2.21 -39.43 19.34
CA SER A 20 1.85 -39.81 17.97
C SER A 20 0.92 -38.79 17.30
N GLN A 21 -0.13 -38.34 18.01
CA GLN A 21 -1.05 -37.30 17.50
C GLN A 21 -0.34 -35.95 17.26
N ARG A 22 0.61 -35.57 18.14
CA ARG A 22 1.41 -34.35 17.99
C ARG A 22 2.36 -34.40 16.79
N VAL A 23 2.94 -35.57 16.50
CA VAL A 23 3.77 -35.78 15.30
C VAL A 23 2.91 -35.73 14.04
N ASN A 24 1.74 -36.38 14.03
CA ASN A 24 0.83 -36.37 12.89
C ASN A 24 0.33 -34.95 12.54
N TRP A 25 -0.04 -34.14 13.54
CA TRP A 25 -0.41 -32.73 13.34
C TRP A 25 0.73 -31.89 12.73
N LYS A 26 1.97 -32.11 13.18
CA LYS A 26 3.13 -31.41 12.63
C LYS A 26 3.38 -31.77 11.16
N VAL A 27 3.27 -33.05 10.81
CA VAL A 27 3.42 -33.52 9.42
C VAL A 27 2.34 -32.93 8.52
N GLN A 28 1.06 -32.98 8.94
CA GLN A 28 -0.05 -32.38 8.19
C GLN A 28 0.13 -30.87 7.97
N LYS A 29 0.62 -30.15 8.97
CA LYS A 29 0.92 -28.72 8.85
C LYS A 29 2.05 -28.45 7.86
N MET A 30 3.09 -29.28 7.83
CA MET A 30 4.20 -29.14 6.88
C MET A 30 3.76 -29.45 5.44
N ASP A 31 2.93 -30.48 5.25
CA ASP A 31 2.37 -30.80 3.92
C ASP A 31 1.45 -29.69 3.41
N ALA A 32 0.64 -29.09 4.30
CA ALA A 32 -0.21 -27.95 3.96
C ALA A 32 0.63 -26.72 3.56
N LEU A 33 1.73 -26.45 4.27
CA LEU A 33 2.67 -25.36 3.93
C LEU A 33 3.36 -25.60 2.58
N ALA A 34 3.85 -26.82 2.34
CA ALA A 34 4.48 -27.17 1.05
C ALA A 34 3.48 -27.09 -0.11
N LYS A 35 2.20 -27.45 0.12
CA LYS A 35 1.14 -27.28 -0.86
C LYS A 35 0.87 -25.79 -1.14
N LEU A 36 0.84 -24.96 -0.11
CA LEU A 36 0.64 -23.52 -0.24
C LEU A 36 1.79 -22.87 -1.02
N GLU A 37 3.03 -23.20 -0.68
CA GLU A 37 4.24 -22.72 -1.38
C GLU A 37 4.17 -23.07 -2.87
N ARG A 38 3.89 -24.34 -3.22
CA ARG A 38 3.72 -24.75 -4.63
C ARG A 38 2.64 -23.95 -5.37
N ILE A 39 1.51 -23.67 -4.70
CA ILE A 39 0.42 -22.89 -5.30
C ILE A 39 0.87 -21.43 -5.49
N GLN A 40 1.52 -20.83 -4.50
CA GLN A 40 2.02 -19.46 -4.57
C GLN A 40 3.05 -19.30 -5.70
N THR A 41 4.03 -20.20 -5.79
CA THR A 41 5.04 -20.18 -6.86
C THR A 41 4.39 -20.31 -8.23
N ARG A 42 3.41 -21.22 -8.38
CA ARG A 42 2.67 -21.39 -9.64
C ARG A 42 1.86 -20.14 -10.02
N LEU A 43 1.25 -19.47 -9.04
CA LEU A 43 0.51 -18.22 -9.28
C LEU A 43 1.47 -17.11 -9.74
N LEU A 44 2.62 -16.97 -9.08
CA LEU A 44 3.63 -15.97 -9.46
C LEU A 44 4.15 -16.21 -10.89
N HIS A 45 4.44 -17.46 -11.27
CA HIS A 45 4.83 -17.77 -12.65
C HIS A 45 3.74 -17.40 -13.67
N ARG A 46 2.48 -17.71 -13.38
CA ARG A 46 1.37 -17.35 -14.29
C ARG A 46 1.19 -15.84 -14.42
N ILE A 47 1.38 -15.08 -13.33
CA ILE A 47 1.32 -13.61 -13.37
C ILE A 47 2.46 -13.08 -14.25
N LEU A 48 3.68 -13.60 -14.06
CA LEU A 48 4.84 -13.20 -14.85
C LEU A 48 4.65 -13.50 -16.36
N ASP A 49 4.11 -14.66 -16.71
CA ASP A 49 3.81 -15.02 -18.10
C ASP A 49 2.75 -14.08 -18.72
N LEU A 50 1.73 -13.70 -17.95
CA LEU A 50 0.71 -12.75 -18.37
C LEU A 50 1.29 -11.34 -18.56
N GLU A 51 2.16 -10.90 -17.66
CA GLU A 51 2.85 -9.61 -17.77
C GLU A 51 3.72 -9.54 -19.03
N LEU A 52 4.51 -10.58 -19.31
CA LEU A 52 5.33 -10.68 -20.52
C LEU A 52 4.47 -10.68 -21.79
N SER A 53 3.36 -11.42 -21.78
CA SER A 53 2.44 -11.49 -22.92
C SER A 53 1.80 -10.12 -23.21
N CYS A 54 1.42 -9.39 -22.17
CA CYS A 54 0.82 -8.05 -22.29
C CYS A 54 1.84 -7.04 -22.83
N LEU A 55 3.08 -7.07 -22.33
CA LEU A 55 4.18 -6.22 -22.81
C LEU A 55 4.49 -6.46 -24.29
N SER A 56 4.50 -7.72 -24.73
CA SER A 56 4.72 -8.07 -26.15
C SER A 56 3.58 -7.58 -27.06
N GLN A 57 2.34 -7.55 -26.56
CA GLN A 57 1.19 -7.04 -27.31
C GLN A 57 1.20 -5.51 -27.41
N ASP A 58 1.64 -4.81 -26.36
CA ASP A 58 1.77 -3.35 -26.39
C ASP A 58 2.84 -2.88 -27.40
N ILE A 59 3.96 -3.60 -27.51
CA ILE A 59 4.99 -3.34 -28.54
C ILE A 59 4.42 -3.54 -29.94
N SER A 60 3.64 -4.60 -30.15
CA SER A 60 3.04 -4.92 -31.46
C SER A 60 1.95 -3.92 -31.87
N ARG A 61 1.18 -3.39 -30.91
CA ARG A 61 0.19 -2.32 -31.16
C ARG A 61 0.85 -0.99 -31.47
N SER A 62 1.91 -0.64 -30.74
CA SER A 62 2.68 0.59 -30.97
C SER A 62 3.30 0.66 -32.37
N LEU A 63 3.76 -0.48 -32.92
CA LEU A 63 4.31 -0.54 -34.28
C LEU A 63 3.25 -0.44 -35.39
N SER A 64 1.99 -0.75 -35.09
CA SER A 64 0.91 -0.79 -36.08
C SER A 64 0.14 0.53 -36.22
N SER A 65 0.40 1.51 -35.36
CA SER A 65 -0.28 2.81 -35.32
C SER A 65 0.69 3.99 -35.55
N SER A 66 1.52 3.92 -36.59
CA SER A 66 2.25 5.10 -37.10
C SER A 66 1.54 5.66 -38.33
N SER A 67 0.49 6.43 -38.08
CA SER A 67 -0.02 7.43 -39.01
C SER A 67 -0.16 8.74 -38.25
N GLU A 68 0.82 9.62 -38.43
CA GLU A 68 0.83 11.03 -38.02
C GLU A 68 -0.41 11.76 -38.55
N PRO A 69 -0.84 12.85 -37.88
CA PRO A 69 -0.49 14.13 -38.48
C PRO A 69 0.07 15.17 -37.51
N ALA A 70 0.94 15.97 -38.12
CA ALA A 70 1.62 17.16 -37.63
C ALA A 70 0.70 18.29 -37.11
N ALA A 71 1.33 19.10 -36.25
CA ALA A 71 1.14 20.54 -36.02
C ALA A 71 -0.05 21.00 -35.17
N ALA A 72 0.26 21.35 -33.92
CA ALA A 72 -0.22 22.59 -33.31
C ALA A 72 0.80 23.05 -32.25
N ASP A 73 1.50 24.14 -32.55
CA ASP A 73 2.14 25.00 -31.55
C ASP A 73 1.07 25.47 -30.56
N ALA A 74 1.11 24.94 -29.35
CA ALA A 74 0.33 25.44 -28.22
C ALA A 74 1.23 25.42 -27.00
N ASP A 75 1.57 26.63 -26.55
CA ASP A 75 2.12 26.96 -25.24
C ASP A 75 1.77 25.89 -24.20
N ALA A 76 2.76 25.03 -23.90
CA ALA A 76 2.59 23.87 -23.05
C ALA A 76 2.52 24.33 -21.59
N SER A 77 1.42 24.99 -21.22
CA SER A 77 0.98 25.07 -19.84
C SER A 77 0.64 23.65 -19.40
N ILE A 78 1.67 22.91 -18.97
CA ILE A 78 1.58 21.57 -18.40
C ILE A 78 0.50 21.63 -17.32
N THR A 79 -0.67 21.07 -17.62
CA THR A 79 -1.75 21.00 -16.63
C THR A 79 -1.26 20.10 -15.50
N THR A 80 -1.61 20.42 -14.25
CA THR A 80 -1.24 19.59 -13.09
C THR A 80 -1.61 18.12 -13.29
N GLU A 81 -2.74 17.86 -13.95
CA GLU A 81 -3.19 16.53 -14.34
C GLU A 81 -2.21 15.81 -15.28
N SER A 82 -1.72 16.49 -16.34
CA SER A 82 -0.74 15.92 -17.27
C SER A 82 0.59 15.61 -16.59
N GLY A 83 1.06 16.51 -15.72
CA GLY A 83 2.29 16.30 -14.94
C GLY A 83 2.17 15.10 -13.98
N LEU A 84 1.05 15.01 -13.23
CA LEU A 84 0.80 13.87 -12.34
C LEU A 84 0.64 12.57 -13.11
N SER A 85 -0.04 12.59 -14.25
CA SER A 85 -0.17 11.41 -15.13
C SER A 85 1.17 10.89 -15.61
N ALA A 86 2.07 11.79 -16.03
CA ALA A 86 3.42 11.43 -16.46
C ALA A 86 4.23 10.79 -15.33
N ILE A 87 4.17 11.35 -14.12
CA ILE A 87 4.85 10.80 -12.94
C ILE A 87 4.31 9.40 -12.60
N LEU A 88 2.98 9.21 -12.59
CA LEU A 88 2.37 7.91 -12.29
C LEU A 88 2.79 6.84 -13.31
N ARG A 89 2.75 7.17 -14.60
CA ARG A 89 3.17 6.26 -15.68
C ARG A 89 4.67 5.92 -15.61
N ALA A 90 5.52 6.91 -15.33
CA ALA A 90 6.96 6.70 -15.15
C ALA A 90 7.27 5.75 -13.98
N ASN A 91 6.40 5.71 -12.97
CA ASN A 91 6.49 4.79 -11.83
C ASN A 91 5.70 3.48 -12.03
N SER A 92 5.37 3.11 -13.28
CA SER A 92 4.64 1.88 -13.64
C SER A 92 3.22 1.77 -13.06
N VAL A 93 2.62 2.87 -12.63
CA VAL A 93 1.20 2.92 -12.24
C VAL A 93 0.36 3.07 -13.51
N ARG A 94 -0.27 1.97 -13.94
CA ARG A 94 -1.03 1.92 -15.21
C ARG A 94 -2.51 2.24 -15.06
N ASN A 95 -3.09 2.00 -13.89
CA ASN A 95 -4.52 2.14 -13.64
C ASN A 95 -4.78 3.29 -12.67
N PHE A 96 -5.12 4.46 -13.21
CA PHE A 96 -5.53 5.63 -12.44
C PHE A 96 -6.55 6.46 -13.23
N LEU A 97 -7.42 7.18 -12.51
CA LEU A 97 -8.42 8.05 -13.10
C LEU A 97 -8.47 9.36 -12.30
N PHE A 98 -8.37 10.49 -13.00
CA PHE A 98 -8.63 11.80 -12.41
C PHE A 98 -10.11 12.15 -12.55
N LYS A 99 -10.73 12.54 -11.44
CA LYS A 99 -12.14 12.94 -11.42
C LYS A 99 -12.25 14.41 -11.01
N ARG A 100 -12.91 15.21 -11.85
CA ARG A 100 -13.28 16.58 -11.49
C ARG A 100 -14.51 16.55 -10.60
N VAL A 101 -14.49 17.36 -9.56
CA VAL A 101 -15.58 17.46 -8.59
C VAL A 101 -16.21 18.86 -8.63
N PRO A 102 -17.49 18.99 -8.24
CA PRO A 102 -18.14 20.29 -8.08
C PRO A 102 -17.38 21.22 -7.12
N SER A 103 -17.59 22.53 -7.23
CA SER A 103 -16.93 23.52 -6.39
C SER A 103 -17.32 23.42 -4.90
N ASP A 104 -18.54 22.95 -4.63
CA ASP A 104 -19.11 22.74 -3.28
C ASP A 104 -18.71 21.40 -2.66
N TYR A 105 -17.84 20.62 -3.30
CA TYR A 105 -17.42 19.29 -2.85
C TYR A 105 -16.94 19.22 -1.40
N TYR A 106 -16.27 20.28 -0.91
CA TYR A 106 -15.78 20.33 0.48
C TYR A 106 -16.84 20.74 1.51
N GLU A 107 -18.00 21.24 1.08
CA GLU A 107 -19.13 21.56 1.93
C GLU A 107 -20.10 20.36 2.05
N SER A 108 -20.03 19.42 1.11
CA SER A 108 -20.86 18.21 1.12
C SER A 108 -20.46 17.21 2.22
N THR A 109 -21.41 16.33 2.60
CA THR A 109 -21.17 15.23 3.54
C THR A 109 -20.19 14.18 2.98
N LEU A 110 -19.64 13.32 3.84
CA LEU A 110 -18.70 12.28 3.40
C LEU A 110 -19.35 11.24 2.47
N GLU A 111 -20.64 10.96 2.68
CA GLU A 111 -21.44 10.07 1.85
C GLU A 111 -21.62 10.66 0.44
N ALA A 112 -21.97 11.95 0.35
CA ALA A 112 -22.08 12.63 -0.93
C ALA A 112 -20.74 12.65 -1.68
N ARG A 113 -19.62 12.87 -0.97
CA ARG A 113 -18.29 12.81 -1.57
C ARG A 113 -17.93 11.42 -2.07
N ARG A 114 -18.28 10.37 -1.31
CA ARG A 114 -18.13 8.97 -1.74
C ARG A 114 -18.86 8.75 -3.06
N ASP A 115 -20.10 9.19 -3.15
CA ASP A 115 -20.94 9.00 -4.33
C ASP A 115 -20.40 9.78 -5.54
N VAL A 116 -20.01 11.04 -5.34
CA VAL A 116 -19.36 11.86 -6.36
C VAL A 116 -18.07 11.21 -6.85
N LEU A 117 -17.30 10.54 -5.98
CA LEU A 117 -16.06 9.87 -6.38
C LEU A 117 -16.26 8.43 -6.89
N GLY A 118 -17.41 7.81 -6.63
CA GLY A 118 -17.65 6.41 -6.94
C GLY A 118 -16.89 5.44 -6.03
N ALA A 119 -16.55 5.86 -4.81
CA ALA A 119 -15.83 5.00 -3.88
C ALA A 119 -16.77 3.94 -3.25
N ALA A 120 -16.30 2.72 -3.02
CA ALA A 120 -17.11 1.65 -2.44
C ALA A 120 -17.60 1.95 -1.02
N SER A 121 -16.85 2.78 -0.26
CA SER A 121 -17.22 3.18 1.09
C SER A 121 -16.51 4.48 1.48
N ILE A 122 -17.04 5.19 2.48
CA ILE A 122 -16.42 6.40 3.04
C ILE A 122 -15.01 6.15 3.61
N TYR A 123 -14.70 4.91 4.01
CA TYR A 123 -13.39 4.51 4.53
C TYR A 123 -12.30 4.41 3.44
N HIS A 124 -12.70 4.36 2.16
CA HIS A 124 -11.76 4.43 1.04
C HIS A 124 -11.40 5.87 0.66
N LEU A 125 -12.09 6.86 1.24
CA LEU A 125 -11.76 8.25 1.01
C LEU A 125 -10.53 8.61 1.84
N CYS A 126 -9.48 9.01 1.16
CA CYS A 126 -8.24 9.49 1.75
C CYS A 126 -8.02 10.97 1.45
N LYS A 127 -7.33 11.65 2.36
CA LYS A 127 -6.77 12.99 2.16
C LYS A 127 -5.28 12.95 2.41
N SER A 128 -4.53 13.73 1.65
CA SER A 128 -3.14 14.00 1.96
C SER A 128 -3.08 15.25 2.84
N ILE A 129 -2.13 15.25 3.76
CA ILE A 129 -1.89 16.36 4.66
C ILE A 129 -0.42 16.69 4.53
N VAL A 130 -0.11 17.92 4.14
CA VAL A 130 1.25 18.44 4.10
C VAL A 130 1.54 19.06 5.46
N LEU A 131 2.53 18.54 6.17
CA LEU A 131 3.01 19.10 7.42
C LEU A 131 4.31 19.86 7.14
N VAL A 132 4.39 21.09 7.63
CA VAL A 132 5.59 21.93 7.50
C VAL A 132 6.32 22.00 8.83
N ASN A 133 7.56 21.51 8.89
CA ASN A 133 8.40 21.66 10.07
C ASN A 133 8.99 23.08 10.12
N THR A 134 8.43 23.92 11.00
CA THR A 134 8.85 25.33 11.17
C THR A 134 10.21 25.49 11.85
N GLN A 135 10.72 24.44 12.50
CA GLN A 135 12.04 24.46 13.16
C GLN A 135 13.13 23.77 12.33
N ALA A 136 12.84 23.40 11.08
CA ALA A 136 13.86 22.96 10.15
C ALA A 136 14.84 24.12 9.88
N PRO A 137 16.17 23.90 9.97
CA PRO A 137 17.15 24.92 9.68
C PRO A 137 17.03 25.36 8.22
N PRO A 138 17.33 26.63 7.92
CA PRO A 138 17.19 27.19 6.57
C PRO A 138 18.11 26.51 5.55
N SER A 139 19.12 25.76 6.00
CA SER A 139 20.00 24.94 5.18
C SER A 139 19.34 23.68 4.61
N VAL A 140 18.15 23.30 5.09
CA VAL A 140 17.39 22.14 4.60
C VAL A 140 16.29 22.64 3.68
N THR A 141 16.67 22.92 2.44
CA THR A 141 15.73 23.21 1.34
C THR A 141 15.28 21.94 0.63
N ASP A 142 16.16 20.94 0.63
CA ASP A 142 16.02 19.75 -0.22
C ASP A 142 15.49 18.59 0.62
N CYS A 143 14.49 17.87 0.10
CA CYS A 143 13.89 16.69 0.73
C CYS A 143 14.83 15.46 0.74
N SER A 144 16.15 15.65 0.61
CA SER A 144 17.16 14.60 0.55
C SER A 144 17.27 13.81 1.87
N ASP A 145 17.10 14.49 3.00
CA ASP A 145 17.09 13.85 4.32
C ASP A 145 15.67 13.42 4.71
N GLN A 146 15.35 12.15 4.44
CA GLN A 146 14.07 11.53 4.82
C GLN A 146 13.77 11.67 6.32
N ASN A 147 14.82 11.72 7.13
CA ASN A 147 14.76 11.76 8.58
C ASN A 147 14.49 13.16 9.16
N TYR A 148 14.85 14.23 8.42
CA TYR A 148 14.70 15.61 8.89
C TYR A 148 14.37 16.59 7.75
N SER A 149 13.33 16.27 6.98
CA SER A 149 12.82 17.11 5.90
C SER A 149 11.98 18.29 6.42
N LYS A 150 11.93 19.37 5.63
CA LYS A 150 11.08 20.54 5.92
C LYS A 150 9.60 20.24 5.71
N TYR A 151 9.27 19.39 4.75
CA TYR A 151 7.90 19.03 4.38
C TYR A 151 7.68 17.54 4.55
N TYR A 152 6.54 17.17 5.13
CA TYR A 152 6.10 15.78 5.23
C TYR A 152 4.70 15.67 4.65
N VAL A 153 4.44 14.63 3.85
CA VAL A 153 3.09 14.32 3.38
C VAL A 153 2.58 13.10 4.11
N VAL A 154 1.43 13.23 4.76
CA VAL A 154 0.75 12.14 5.48
C VAL A 154 -0.58 11.89 4.83
N VAL A 155 -0.81 10.66 4.37
CA VAL A 155 -2.09 10.23 3.82
C VAL A 155 -2.92 9.60 4.93
N VAL A 156 -4.14 10.10 5.16
CA VAL A 156 -5.07 9.58 6.17
C VAL A 156 -6.47 9.42 5.59
N GLN A 157 -7.24 8.49 6.16
CA GLN A 157 -8.66 8.36 5.83
C GLN A 157 -9.46 9.56 6.34
N TYR A 158 -10.56 9.88 5.65
CA TYR A 158 -11.46 10.97 6.05
C TYR A 158 -12.12 10.74 7.42
N THR A 159 -12.41 9.49 7.77
CA THR A 159 -13.00 9.10 9.06
C THR A 159 -11.97 9.10 10.18
N ALA A 160 -10.68 9.00 9.87
CA ALA A 160 -9.61 8.99 10.85
C ALA A 160 -9.30 10.40 11.34
N ARG A 161 -9.19 10.55 12.66
CA ARG A 161 -8.71 11.79 13.28
C ARG A 161 -7.18 11.84 13.15
N PHE A 162 -6.67 12.91 12.55
CA PHE A 162 -5.24 13.13 12.46
C PHE A 162 -4.65 13.41 13.85
N ASN A 163 -3.64 12.64 14.25
CA ASN A 163 -2.93 12.84 15.52
C ASN A 163 -1.48 13.25 15.24
N ALA A 164 -1.18 14.52 15.49
CA ALA A 164 0.16 15.08 15.30
C ALA A 164 1.22 14.45 16.21
N GLU A 165 0.86 14.00 17.41
CA GLU A 165 1.79 13.36 18.34
C GLU A 165 2.25 12.00 17.83
N THR A 166 1.33 11.23 17.23
CA THR A 166 1.65 9.94 16.60
C THR A 166 2.67 10.12 15.49
N VAL A 167 2.53 11.16 14.66
CA VAL A 167 3.50 11.48 13.59
C VAL A 167 4.86 11.88 14.19
N LYS A 168 4.88 12.72 15.24
CA LYS A 168 6.13 13.09 15.93
C LYS A 168 6.82 11.89 16.55
N ASN A 169 6.06 10.96 17.13
CA ASN A 169 6.58 9.73 17.70
C ASN A 169 7.16 8.81 16.61
N PHE A 170 6.47 8.68 15.47
CA PHE A 170 6.96 7.92 14.33
C PHE A 170 8.28 8.49 13.79
N LEU A 171 8.35 9.81 13.57
CA LEU A 171 9.58 10.49 13.15
C LEU A 171 10.70 10.35 14.18
N TYR A 172 10.38 10.41 15.47
CA TYR A 172 11.36 10.20 16.55
C TYR A 172 11.96 8.78 16.50
N THR A 173 11.12 7.77 16.31
CA THR A 173 11.54 6.37 16.19
C THR A 173 12.40 6.14 14.94
N LEU A 174 12.00 6.71 13.79
CA LEU A 174 12.79 6.65 12.55
C LEU A 174 14.19 7.27 12.71
N ASN A 175 14.31 8.31 13.53
CA ASN A 175 15.57 8.98 13.84
C ASN A 175 16.42 8.28 14.91
N ASN A 176 16.04 7.07 15.36
CA ASN A 176 16.66 6.38 16.49
C ASN A 176 16.76 7.27 17.76
N GLY A 177 15.85 8.23 17.93
CA GLY A 177 15.87 9.19 19.04
C GLY A 177 16.96 10.28 18.97
N LYS A 178 17.70 10.40 17.86
CA LYS A 178 18.74 11.44 17.69
C LYS A 178 18.18 12.86 17.69
N ILE A 179 16.95 13.04 17.24
CA ILE A 179 16.28 14.34 17.15
C ILE A 179 15.18 14.41 18.22
N SER A 180 15.27 15.40 19.11
CA SER A 180 14.28 15.59 20.17
C SER A 180 12.90 15.96 19.60
N LYS A 181 11.83 15.42 20.21
CA LYS A 181 10.43 15.68 19.84
C LYS A 181 10.06 17.16 19.80
N LYS A 182 10.77 18.00 20.57
CA LYS A 182 10.56 19.46 20.64
C LYS A 182 10.91 20.20 19.34
N LYS A 183 11.73 19.59 18.47
CA LYS A 183 12.15 20.18 17.19
C LYS A 183 11.17 19.95 16.04
N PHE A 184 10.11 19.17 16.26
CA PHE A 184 9.06 18.97 15.27
C PHE A 184 7.88 19.87 15.64
N ASN A 185 7.90 21.10 15.16
CA ASN A 185 6.72 21.98 15.21
C ASN A 185 6.08 22.02 13.82
N THR A 186 5.08 21.16 13.64
CA THR A 186 4.47 20.91 12.34
C THR A 186 3.15 21.66 12.17
N VAL A 187 3.10 22.55 11.19
CA VAL A 187 1.85 23.22 10.77
C VAL A 187 1.17 22.34 9.74
N GLN A 188 -0.12 22.09 9.93
CA GLN A 188 -0.93 21.23 9.07
C GLN A 188 -1.54 22.03 7.91
N LEU A 189 -1.21 21.65 6.68
CA LEU A 189 -1.91 22.06 5.46
C LEU A 189 -2.64 20.84 4.89
N VAL A 190 -3.95 20.94 4.67
CA VAL A 190 -4.72 19.81 4.11
C VAL A 190 -4.71 19.92 2.60
N VAL A 191 -4.17 18.91 1.91
CA VAL A 191 -4.16 18.82 0.44
C VAL A 191 -4.84 17.52 0.04
N VAL A 192 -6.11 17.60 -0.34
CA VAL A 192 -6.87 16.40 -0.64
C VAL A 192 -6.55 15.91 -2.05
N VAL A 193 -5.65 14.94 -2.16
CA VAL A 193 -5.54 14.08 -3.34
C VAL A 193 -6.27 12.78 -2.99
N VAL A 194 -7.42 12.57 -3.64
CA VAL A 194 -8.22 11.35 -3.43
C VAL A 194 -7.70 10.27 -4.37
N PHE A 195 -7.07 9.24 -3.81
CA PHE A 195 -6.79 8.01 -4.53
C PHE A 195 -7.99 7.09 -4.34
N ALA A 196 -8.86 6.99 -5.35
CA ALA A 196 -9.79 5.89 -5.44
C ALA A 196 -8.97 4.70 -5.98
N THR A 197 -8.49 3.83 -5.10
CA THR A 197 -8.05 2.51 -5.53
C THR A 197 -9.30 1.79 -6.00
N ASP A 198 -9.43 1.59 -7.31
CA ASP A 198 -10.48 0.73 -7.84
C ASP A 198 -10.25 -0.65 -7.22
N SER A 199 -11.16 -1.06 -6.35
CA SER A 199 -11.19 -2.44 -5.88
C SER A 199 -11.36 -3.29 -7.12
N MET A 200 -10.38 -4.17 -7.36
CA MET A 200 -10.45 -5.28 -8.30
C MET A 200 -11.90 -5.75 -8.44
N SER A 201 -12.55 -5.36 -9.53
CA SER A 201 -13.79 -6.01 -9.96
C SER A 201 -13.39 -7.40 -10.42
N CYS A 202 -14.05 -8.39 -9.82
CA CYS A 202 -13.86 -9.83 -9.99
C CYS A 202 -13.76 -10.29 -11.44
#